data_AF-A0A0D2Y7E9-F1
#
_entry.id   AF-A0A0D2Y7E9-F1
#
_cell.length_a   1.000
_cell.length_b   1.000
_cell.length_c   1.000
_cell.angle_alpha   90.00
_cell.angle_beta   90.00
_cell.angle_gamma   90.00
#
_symmetry.space_group_name_H-M   'P 1'
#
loop_
_entity.id
_entity.type
_entity.pdbx_description
1 polymer ?
#
loop_
_entity_poly.entity_id
_entity_poly.type
_entity_poly.pdbx_seq_one_letter_code
_entity_poly.pdbx_strand_id
1 'polypeptide(L)'
;MEPLVQIMKAYDSHPETPIKYICLAAIRVLSHAISEQHPVLRELSSSLTQRYEDPTHPGVKIPLTPIYFWHDKPHLASTAHYLERVFPSRLAMLRGDFIEDKIGQRARAQMKEGLLCLKHLQGRTWAGAERQADRAAMWRERNEAERAAQDDG
;
A
#
# COMPACT_ATOMS: atom_id res chain seq x y z
N MET A 1 -5.98 -14.28 10.07
CA MET A 1 -6.63 -12.98 9.79
C MET A 1 -7.09 -12.30 11.08
N GLU A 2 -7.64 -13.04 12.05
CA GLU A 2 -8.11 -12.49 13.34
C GLU A 2 -7.12 -11.52 14.02
N PRO A 3 -5.81 -11.83 14.17
CA PRO A 3 -4.86 -10.90 14.80
C PRO A 3 -4.75 -9.53 14.11
N LEU A 4 -4.80 -9.50 12.78
CA LEU A 4 -4.70 -8.27 12.00
C LEU A 4 -5.96 -7.40 12.15
N VAL A 5 -7.13 -8.03 12.21
CA VAL A 5 -8.39 -7.33 12.44
C VAL A 5 -8.41 -6.72 13.85
N GLN A 6 -7.92 -7.44 14.86
CA GLN A 6 -7.86 -6.93 16.23
C GLN A 6 -6.87 -5.77 16.37
N ILE A 7 -5.69 -5.86 15.76
CA ILE A 7 -4.75 -4.72 15.68
C ILE A 7 -5.41 -3.53 14.98
N MET A 8 -6.06 -3.73 13.83
CA MET A 8 -6.72 -2.64 13.11
C MET A 8 -7.80 -1.96 13.95
N LYS A 9 -8.62 -2.73 14.69
CA LYS A 9 -9.64 -2.19 15.60
C LYS A 9 -9.01 -1.40 16.76
N ALA A 10 -7.99 -1.97 17.42
CA ALA A 10 -7.33 -1.33 18.56
C ALA A 10 -6.67 0.01 18.17
N TYR A 11 -6.21 0.11 16.92
CA TYR A 11 -5.51 1.30 16.41
C TYR A 11 -6.38 2.17 15.51
N ASP A 12 -7.66 1.88 15.31
CA ASP A 12 -8.50 2.62 14.35
C ASP A 12 -8.61 4.11 14.73
N SER A 13 -8.73 4.41 16.03
CA SER A 13 -8.83 5.77 16.56
C SER A 13 -7.55 6.24 17.27
N HIS A 14 -6.42 5.56 17.06
CA HIS A 14 -5.18 5.93 17.74
C HIS A 14 -4.65 7.27 17.20
N PRO A 15 -4.35 8.28 18.06
CA PRO A 15 -4.04 9.64 17.62
C PRO A 15 -2.78 9.74 16.76
N GLU A 16 -1.76 8.94 17.05
CA GLU A 16 -0.46 9.05 16.39
C GLU A 16 -0.31 8.10 15.19
N THR A 17 -0.82 6.87 15.30
CA THR A 17 -0.69 5.87 14.24
C THR A 17 -1.99 5.13 13.94
N PRO A 18 -2.99 5.82 13.35
CA PRO A 18 -4.26 5.19 13.02
C PRO A 18 -4.12 4.17 11.87
N ILE A 19 -4.49 2.91 12.13
CA ILE A 19 -4.41 1.85 11.12
C ILE A 19 -5.76 1.68 10.43
N LYS A 20 -5.87 2.14 9.18
CA LYS A 20 -7.09 1.99 8.35
C LYS A 20 -6.97 0.95 7.24
N TYR A 21 -5.74 0.55 6.90
CA TYR A 21 -5.45 -0.44 5.88
C TYR A 21 -4.37 -1.40 6.33
N ILE A 22 -4.54 -2.68 6.04
CA ILE A 22 -3.51 -3.71 6.18
C ILE A 22 -3.52 -4.53 4.89
N CYS A 23 -2.44 -4.47 4.12
CA CYS A 23 -2.30 -5.20 2.87
C CYS A 23 -1.12 -6.14 2.92
N LEU A 24 -1.06 -7.04 1.94
CA LEU A 24 0.17 -7.79 1.70
C LEU A 24 1.29 -6.87 1.19
N ALA A 25 2.52 -7.30 1.45
CA ALA A 25 3.76 -6.74 0.94
C ALA A 25 3.70 -6.35 -0.54
N ALA A 26 4.08 -5.11 -0.86
CA ALA A 26 4.44 -4.77 -2.24
C ALA A 26 5.94 -4.54 -2.41
N ILE A 27 6.46 -5.12 -3.48
CA ILE A 27 7.88 -5.13 -3.83
C ILE A 27 8.46 -3.72 -3.86
N ARG A 28 7.79 -2.78 -4.54
CA ARG A 28 8.24 -1.39 -4.70
C ARG A 28 8.35 -0.64 -3.37
N VAL A 29 7.43 -0.88 -2.44
CA VAL A 29 7.41 -0.24 -1.11
C VAL A 29 8.58 -0.72 -0.25
N LEU A 30 8.90 -2.01 -0.34
CA LEU A 30 10.05 -2.60 0.37
C LEU A 30 11.39 -2.07 -0.17
N SER A 31 11.49 -1.83 -1.48
CA SER A 31 12.68 -1.22 -2.08
C SER A 31 12.96 0.16 -1.49
N HIS A 32 11.92 0.98 -1.22
CA HIS A 32 12.10 2.31 -0.64
C HIS A 32 12.64 2.29 0.80
N ALA A 33 12.32 1.27 1.59
CA ALA A 33 12.79 1.15 2.98
C ALA A 33 14.31 0.88 3.09
N ILE A 34 14.96 0.49 2.00
CA ILE A 34 16.41 0.20 1.93
C ILE A 34 17.12 0.98 0.81
N SER A 35 16.38 1.77 0.02
CA SER A 35 16.92 2.48 -1.13
C SER A 35 17.72 3.71 -0.68
N GLU A 36 18.95 3.81 -1.17
CA GLU A 36 19.78 5.01 -1.03
C GLU A 36 19.35 6.14 -1.97
N GLN A 37 18.62 5.81 -3.03
CA GLN A 37 18.11 6.77 -4.04
C GLN A 37 16.90 7.57 -3.52
N HIS A 38 16.26 7.11 -2.44
CA HIS A 38 15.05 7.71 -1.87
C HIS A 38 15.18 7.88 -0.34
N PRO A 39 16.13 8.71 0.14
CA PRO A 39 16.48 8.79 1.56
C PRO A 39 15.32 9.22 2.46
N VAL A 40 14.43 10.08 1.97
CA VAL A 40 13.22 10.52 2.71
C VAL A 40 12.25 9.36 2.95
N LEU A 41 12.00 8.53 1.92
CA LEU A 41 11.11 7.37 2.06
C LEU A 41 11.75 6.28 2.94
N ARG A 42 13.08 6.16 2.90
CA ARG A 42 13.83 5.27 3.80
C ARG A 42 13.67 5.71 5.26
N GLU A 43 13.95 6.97 5.57
CA GLU A 43 13.84 7.52 6.92
C GLU A 43 12.41 7.40 7.48
N LEU A 44 11.42 7.73 6.64
CA LEU A 44 10.00 7.61 6.98
C LEU A 44 9.57 6.15 7.18
N SER A 45 10.14 5.21 6.41
CA SER A 45 9.90 3.78 6.61
C SER A 45 10.45 3.33 7.95
N SER A 46 11.67 3.74 8.27
CA SER A 46 12.33 3.39 9.52
C SER A 46 11.59 3.96 10.73
N SER A 47 11.15 5.22 10.70
CA SER A 47 10.51 5.87 11.86
C SER A 47 9.12 5.31 12.19
N LEU A 48 8.37 4.88 11.18
CA LEU A 48 6.99 4.40 11.35
C LEU A 48 6.88 2.87 11.37
N THR A 49 7.99 2.15 11.19
CA THR A 49 8.01 0.68 11.32
C THR A 49 8.05 0.24 12.80
N GLN A 50 6.88 0.17 13.43
CA GLN A 50 6.63 -0.29 14.82
C GLN A 50 6.11 -1.74 14.97
N ARG A 51 6.36 -2.40 16.10
CA ARG A 51 5.80 -3.74 16.37
C ARG A 51 4.46 -3.62 17.10
N TYR A 52 3.39 -4.15 16.51
CA TYR A 52 2.04 -4.14 17.08
C TYR A 52 1.75 -5.47 17.76
N GLU A 53 1.17 -5.42 18.95
CA GLU A 53 0.79 -6.60 19.71
C GLU A 53 -0.69 -6.89 19.49
N ASP A 54 -1.02 -8.16 19.26
CA ASP A 54 -2.40 -8.60 19.19
C ASP A 54 -2.98 -8.71 20.62
N PRO A 55 -4.04 -7.94 20.96
CA PRO A 55 -4.67 -8.02 22.28
C PRO A 55 -5.18 -9.42 22.63
N THR A 56 -5.47 -10.25 21.62
CA THR A 56 -5.98 -11.61 21.78
C THR A 56 -4.89 -12.69 21.87
N HIS A 57 -3.65 -12.35 21.49
CA HIS A 57 -2.49 -13.25 21.56
C HIS A 57 -1.27 -12.53 22.17
N PRO A 58 -1.26 -12.35 23.50
CA PRO A 58 -0.16 -11.68 24.20
C PRO A 58 1.19 -12.31 23.85
N GLY A 59 2.19 -11.47 23.59
CA GLY A 59 3.53 -11.89 23.17
C GLY A 59 3.73 -12.07 21.66
N VAL A 60 2.66 -12.12 20.85
CA VAL A 60 2.78 -12.13 19.38
C VAL A 60 2.85 -10.71 18.86
N LYS A 61 4.03 -10.32 18.37
CA LYS A 61 4.29 -8.98 17.82
C LYS A 61 4.40 -9.00 16.29
N ILE A 62 3.46 -8.32 15.63
CA ILE A 62 3.40 -8.21 14.17
C ILE A 62 3.95 -6.85 13.74
N PRO A 63 4.96 -6.79 12.85
CA PRO A 63 5.40 -5.52 12.30
C PRO A 63 4.37 -4.99 11.25
N LEU A 64 3.86 -3.72 11.33
CA LEU A 64 3.06 -2.99 10.26
C LEU A 64 3.45 -1.54 9.60
N THR A 65 4.00 -1.34 8.36
CA THR A 65 4.92 -0.29 7.83
C THR A 65 4.03 0.56 6.99
N PRO A 66 4.31 1.85 6.93
CA PRO A 66 3.77 2.72 5.91
C PRO A 66 3.63 2.13 4.49
N ILE A 67 2.45 2.31 3.89
CA ILE A 67 2.29 2.25 2.44
C ILE A 67 2.42 3.66 1.85
N TYR A 68 3.34 3.87 0.91
CA TYR A 68 3.54 5.18 0.26
C TYR A 68 2.62 5.40 -0.94
N PHE A 69 2.21 4.31 -1.58
CA PHE A 69 1.47 4.34 -2.83
C PHE A 69 0.31 3.36 -2.75
N TRP A 70 -0.89 3.84 -3.11
CA TRP A 70 -2.02 2.96 -3.30
C TRP A 70 -1.75 1.97 -4.44
N HIS A 71 -2.22 0.74 -4.28
CA HIS A 71 -2.02 -0.34 -5.26
C HIS A 71 -3.12 -1.41 -5.13
N ASP A 72 -3.38 -2.14 -6.21
CA ASP A 72 -4.41 -3.19 -6.27
C ASP A 72 -3.88 -4.52 -5.72
N LYS A 73 -3.66 -4.55 -4.41
CA LYS A 73 -3.37 -5.78 -3.67
C LYS A 73 -4.53 -6.09 -2.74
N PRO A 74 -4.83 -7.38 -2.49
CA PRO A 74 -5.74 -7.76 -1.42
C PRO A 74 -5.35 -7.07 -0.11
N HIS A 75 -6.30 -6.35 0.47
CA HIS A 75 -6.10 -5.59 1.68
C HIS A 75 -7.35 -5.61 2.56
N LEU A 76 -7.12 -5.59 3.86
CA LEU A 76 -8.12 -5.24 4.85
C LEU A 76 -8.22 -3.72 4.91
N ALA A 77 -9.43 -3.22 4.99
CA ALA A 77 -9.71 -1.80 5.14
C ALA A 77 -10.77 -1.56 6.21
N SER A 78 -10.63 -0.46 6.94
CA SER A 78 -11.75 0.14 7.67
C SER A 78 -12.80 0.57 6.64
N THR A 79 -13.99 -0.04 6.70
CA THR A 79 -15.05 0.16 5.69
C THR A 79 -15.45 1.63 5.58
N ALA A 80 -15.67 2.30 6.71
CA ALA A 80 -16.05 3.71 6.73
C ALA A 80 -14.98 4.58 6.05
N HIS A 81 -13.72 4.36 6.39
CA HIS A 81 -12.61 5.10 5.80
C HIS A 81 -12.43 4.79 4.30
N TYR A 82 -12.57 3.53 3.89
CA TYR A 82 -12.49 3.16 2.48
C TYR A 82 -13.56 3.86 1.65
N LEU A 83 -14.81 3.86 2.12
CA LEU A 83 -15.91 4.53 1.42
C LEU A 83 -15.70 6.04 1.35
N GLU A 84 -15.29 6.68 2.45
CA GLU A 84 -15.00 8.11 2.48
C GLU A 84 -13.87 8.50 1.50
N ARG A 85 -12.82 7.67 1.39
CA ARG A 85 -11.64 7.99 0.57
C ARG A 85 -11.83 7.67 -0.91
N VAL A 86 -12.43 6.52 -1.20
CA VAL A 86 -12.61 6.00 -2.56
C VAL A 86 -13.89 6.52 -3.21
N PHE A 87 -14.95 6.70 -2.42
CA PHE A 87 -16.27 7.13 -2.88
C PHE A 87 -16.81 8.35 -2.12
N PRO A 88 -16.06 9.45 -1.96
CA PRO A 88 -16.51 10.64 -1.23
C PRO A 88 -17.76 11.29 -1.85
N SER A 89 -17.99 11.07 -3.15
CA SER A 89 -19.18 11.52 -3.87
C SER A 89 -19.49 10.58 -5.03
N ARG A 90 -20.71 10.66 -5.58
CA ARG A 90 -21.13 9.87 -6.74
C ARG A 90 -20.29 10.10 -8.01
N LEU A 91 -19.60 11.24 -8.09
CA LEU A 91 -18.77 11.60 -9.25
C LEU A 91 -17.29 11.24 -9.04
N ALA A 92 -16.89 10.84 -7.83
CA ALA A 92 -15.51 10.54 -7.51
C ALA A 92 -15.01 9.23 -8.13
N MET A 93 -15.92 8.28 -8.37
CA MET A 93 -15.66 6.99 -9.01
C MET A 93 -16.87 6.60 -9.87
N LEU A 94 -16.72 6.68 -11.18
CA LEU A 94 -17.75 6.35 -12.17
C LEU A 94 -17.75 4.85 -12.46
N ARG A 95 -18.85 4.37 -13.03
CA ARG A 95 -18.94 2.98 -13.50
C ARG A 95 -17.89 2.74 -14.59
N GLY A 96 -17.06 1.72 -14.41
CA GLY A 96 -15.98 1.36 -15.33
C GLY A 96 -14.62 1.95 -14.95
N ASP A 97 -14.55 2.83 -13.94
CA ASP A 97 -13.27 3.31 -13.43
C ASP A 97 -12.52 2.24 -12.64
N PHE A 98 -11.21 2.20 -12.81
CA PHE A 98 -10.31 1.41 -11.97
C PHE A 98 -9.90 2.21 -10.73
N ILE A 99 -10.19 1.66 -9.55
CA ILE A 99 -9.90 2.30 -8.26
C ILE A 99 -8.40 2.56 -8.09
N GLU A 100 -7.55 1.59 -8.44
CA GLU A 100 -6.09 1.74 -8.33
C GLU A 100 -5.57 2.91 -9.14
N ASP A 101 -6.00 3.02 -10.41
CA ASP A 101 -5.55 4.10 -11.28
C ASP A 101 -6.00 5.45 -10.77
N LYS A 102 -7.29 5.59 -10.43
CA LYS A 102 -7.83 6.87 -9.95
C LYS A 102 -7.22 7.31 -8.64
N ILE A 103 -7.13 6.42 -7.66
CA ILE A 103 -6.55 6.74 -6.35
C ILE A 103 -5.04 6.97 -6.48
N GLY A 104 -4.34 6.16 -7.28
CA GLY A 104 -2.92 6.32 -7.56
C GLY A 104 -2.58 7.64 -8.26
N GLN A 105 -3.39 8.04 -9.25
CA GLN A 105 -3.24 9.34 -9.93
C GLN A 105 -3.47 10.51 -8.96
N ARG A 106 -4.53 10.46 -8.15
CA ARG A 106 -4.82 11.46 -7.11
C ARG A 106 -3.69 11.58 -6.10
N ALA A 107 -3.18 10.45 -5.61
CA ALA A 107 -2.04 10.44 -4.69
C ALA A 107 -0.83 11.12 -5.33
N ARG A 108 -0.46 10.75 -6.57
CA ARG A 108 0.66 11.38 -7.31
C ARG A 108 0.47 12.89 -7.49
N ALA A 109 -0.73 13.37 -7.81
CA ALA A 109 -1.01 14.80 -7.95
C ALA A 109 -0.77 15.54 -6.62
N GLN A 110 -1.26 14.99 -5.51
CA GLN A 110 -1.02 15.55 -4.18
C GLN A 110 0.46 15.59 -3.80
N MET A 111 1.25 14.57 -4.20
CA MET A 111 2.70 14.61 -3.98
C MET A 111 3.36 15.76 -4.76
N LYS A 112 2.94 16.00 -6.01
CA LYS A 112 3.46 17.08 -6.86
C LYS A 112 3.12 18.46 -6.32
N GLU A 113 1.94 18.60 -5.71
CA GLU A 113 1.48 19.84 -5.09
C GLU A 113 2.12 20.10 -3.71
N GLY A 114 3.02 19.23 -3.24
CA GLY A 114 3.63 19.34 -1.92
C GLY A 114 2.66 19.04 -0.76
N LEU A 115 1.44 18.62 -1.08
CA LEU A 115 0.39 18.22 -0.13
C LEU A 115 0.59 16.78 0.37
N LEU A 116 1.83 16.28 0.32
CA LEU A 116 2.19 14.97 0.88
C LEU A 116 2.02 15.02 2.38
N CYS A 117 0.78 14.84 2.82
CA CYS A 117 0.47 14.79 4.23
C CYS A 117 1.12 13.51 4.76
N LEU A 118 2.12 13.66 5.63
CA LEU A 118 2.67 12.59 6.46
C LEU A 118 1.60 11.81 7.25
N LYS A 119 0.32 12.24 7.21
CA LYS A 119 -0.87 11.54 7.71
C LYS A 119 -1.38 10.39 6.82
N HIS A 120 -0.81 10.11 5.63
CA HIS A 120 -1.36 9.15 4.64
C HIS A 120 -0.67 7.77 4.58
N LEU A 121 0.03 7.32 5.61
CA LEU A 121 0.81 6.07 5.57
C LEU A 121 0.09 4.89 6.22
N GLN A 122 -0.23 3.85 5.44
CA GLN A 122 -1.14 2.78 5.89
C GLN A 122 -0.89 1.36 5.27
N GLY A 123 -0.08 0.51 5.93
CA GLY A 123 -0.09 -0.96 5.76
C GLY A 123 1.20 -1.68 5.26
N ARG A 124 1.65 -2.74 5.98
CA ARG A 124 2.92 -3.56 5.84
C ARG A 124 2.67 -4.95 5.31
N THR A 125 3.66 -5.54 4.61
CA THR A 125 4.22 -6.89 4.87
C THR A 125 5.45 -7.20 3.97
N TRP A 126 6.05 -8.42 4.03
CA TRP A 126 7.26 -8.90 3.29
C TRP A 126 7.23 -10.42 2.94
N ALA A 127 8.11 -10.96 2.04
CA ALA A 127 8.60 -12.37 2.07
C ALA A 127 9.79 -12.84 1.13
N GLY A 128 10.66 -11.99 0.58
CA GLY A 128 11.98 -12.45 0.05
C GLY A 128 12.23 -12.50 -1.47
N ALA A 129 13.52 -12.64 -1.84
CA ALA A 129 14.12 -12.11 -3.07
C ALA A 129 13.98 -12.98 -4.35
N GLU A 130 14.03 -14.31 -4.23
CA GLU A 130 13.99 -15.23 -5.37
C GLU A 130 12.65 -15.09 -6.14
N ARG A 131 11.54 -15.07 -5.37
CA ARG A 131 10.17 -14.94 -5.89
C ARG A 131 9.84 -13.57 -6.51
N GLN A 132 10.73 -12.58 -6.40
CA GLN A 132 10.57 -11.27 -7.04
C GLN A 132 11.25 -11.22 -8.41
N ALA A 133 12.39 -11.90 -8.58
CA ALA A 133 13.13 -11.95 -9.83
C ALA A 133 12.34 -12.72 -10.91
N ASP A 134 11.79 -13.88 -10.56
CA ASP A 134 10.93 -14.68 -11.45
C ASP A 134 9.73 -13.88 -11.95
N ARG A 135 9.13 -13.08 -11.06
CA ARG A 135 7.95 -12.28 -11.37
C ARG A 135 8.27 -11.12 -12.31
N ALA A 136 9.43 -10.49 -12.16
CA ALA A 136 9.89 -9.41 -13.04
C ALA A 136 10.33 -9.90 -14.43
N ALA A 137 10.81 -11.14 -14.55
CA ALA A 137 11.09 -11.76 -15.84
C ALA A 137 9.78 -12.04 -16.61
N MET A 138 8.81 -12.69 -15.95
CA MET A 138 7.51 -13.03 -16.54
C MET A 138 6.76 -11.81 -17.09
N TRP A 139 6.79 -10.68 -16.38
CA TRP A 139 6.11 -9.46 -16.83
C TRP A 139 6.79 -8.76 -18.01
N ARG A 140 8.10 -8.96 -18.22
CA ARG A 140 8.81 -8.37 -19.36
C ARG A 140 8.47 -9.10 -20.66
N GLU A 141 8.49 -10.42 -20.65
CA GLU A 141 8.10 -11.24 -21.81
C GLU A 141 6.67 -10.96 -22.26
N ARG A 142 5.73 -10.83 -21.31
CA ARG A 142 4.33 -10.58 -21.65
C ARG A 142 4.12 -9.25 -22.37
N ASN A 143 4.82 -8.19 -21.92
CA ASN A 143 4.70 -6.87 -22.51
C ASN A 143 5.35 -6.79 -23.90
N GLU A 144 6.43 -7.55 -24.15
CA GLU A 144 7.04 -7.64 -25.48
C GLU A 144 6.13 -8.37 -26.46
N ALA A 145 5.49 -9.47 -26.02
CA ALA A 145 4.52 -10.20 -26.82
C ALA A 145 3.28 -9.37 -27.15
N GLU A 146 2.74 -8.63 -26.17
CA GLU A 146 1.59 -7.75 -26.36
C GLU A 146 1.89 -6.58 -27.33
N ARG A 147 3.11 -6.03 -27.31
CA ARG A 147 3.54 -5.00 -28.27
C ARG A 147 3.69 -5.53 -29.68
N ALA A 148 4.35 -6.68 -29.84
CA ALA A 148 4.53 -7.28 -31.16
C ALA A 148 3.19 -7.63 -31.82
N ALA A 149 2.21 -8.11 -31.04
CA ALA A 149 0.88 -8.41 -31.55
C ALA A 149 0.04 -7.17 -31.94
N GLN A 150 0.41 -5.98 -31.47
CA GLN A 150 -0.28 -4.72 -31.81
C GLN A 150 0.32 -4.02 -33.03
N ASP A 151 1.59 -4.26 -33.36
CA ASP A 151 2.25 -3.67 -34.53
C ASP A 151 1.98 -4.47 -35.82
N ASP A 152 1.49 -5.71 -35.73
CA ASP A 152 1.22 -6.63 -36.87
C ASP A 152 -0.27 -6.69 -37.29
N GLY A 153 -1.15 -5.86 -36.73
CA GLY A 153 -2.61 -5.84 -37.01
C GLY A 153 -3.13 -4.53 -37.56
#